data_AF-A0AAV1K8Z5-F1
#
_entry.id   AF-A0AAV1K8Z5-F1
#
_cell.length_a   1.000
_cell.length_b   1.000
_cell.length_c   1.000
_cell.angle_alpha   90.00
_cell.angle_beta   90.00
_cell.angle_gamma   90.00
#
_symmetry.space_group_name_H-M   'P 1'
#
loop_
_entity.id
_entity.type
_entity.pdbx_description
1 polymer ?
#
loop_
_entity_poly.entity_id
_entity_poly.type
_entity_poly.pdbx_seq_one_letter_code
_entity_poly.pdbx_strand_id
1 'polypeptide(L)'
;MINISEFLKEKFREWCIHQKICAIVSDNASNILGAVRIGGWRSISCFAHTINLVVKDSLEIIADTVIKVKNVVEFFNRSLPAQRKLKEIQEQMHLAPLKLKQDVCTRWNSTYDMLNRFLKIKEALIASIAIMRAELALTPNDWMIIEKSLPILSIFYEVSNEVSAENYVSASKYIVLCKLMYVQIQKFSNETVETIKGLVSFFKTELMHRFGDIEKNMLLREATILDPRFKKSGFRDIRNFEAAAADLKLKIGRIVLSDERPLQPAEPVEPTPGCSKVSSLWEQFDEEVARQVPENPVAAGIVEFDKYMNEPQINRHCDLLLWWKERKAIYPRLHSHMLKRLNITATSVPCERVFSKAGLTLNDRRTRLTTKKLTQLMFISCN
;
A
#
# COMPACT_ATOMS: atom_id res chain seq x y z
N MET A 1 1.16 32.27 7.86
CA MET A 1 0.63 30.89 7.89
C MET A 1 0.12 30.59 6.49
N ILE A 2 0.62 29.55 5.81
CA ILE A 2 0.24 29.27 4.42
C ILE A 2 -1.13 28.60 4.40
N ASN A 3 -2.07 29.12 3.60
CA ASN A 3 -3.34 28.46 3.34
C ASN A 3 -3.09 27.27 2.39
N ILE A 4 -3.12 26.06 2.94
CA ILE A 4 -2.80 24.83 2.21
C ILE A 4 -3.72 24.64 0.99
N SER A 5 -5.00 25.01 1.08
CA SER A 5 -5.95 24.83 -0.02
C SER A 5 -5.62 25.73 -1.22
N GLU A 6 -5.31 26.99 -0.96
CA GLU A 6 -4.91 27.95 -1.99
C GLU A 6 -3.58 27.55 -2.63
N PHE A 7 -2.61 27.16 -1.81
CA PHE A 7 -1.33 26.66 -2.28
C PHE A 7 -1.49 25.45 -3.22
N LEU A 8 -2.32 24.47 -2.85
CA LEU A 8 -2.60 23.31 -3.71
C LEU A 8 -3.29 23.72 -5.02
N LYS A 9 -4.28 24.64 -4.98
CA LYS A 9 -4.94 25.15 -6.19
C LYS A 9 -3.96 25.85 -7.12
N GLU A 10 -3.06 26.66 -6.59
CA GLU A 10 -2.02 27.35 -7.35
C GLU A 10 -1.10 26.33 -8.03
N LYS A 11 -0.58 25.35 -7.28
CA LYS A 11 0.28 24.29 -7.85
C LYS A 11 -0.46 23.46 -8.90
N PHE A 12 -1.70 23.07 -8.68
CA PHE A 12 -2.45 22.32 -9.70
C PHE A 12 -2.69 23.10 -11.00
N ARG A 13 -2.77 24.44 -10.92
CA ARG A 13 -2.84 25.29 -12.11
C ARG A 13 -1.47 25.44 -12.78
N GLU A 14 -0.41 25.66 -12.01
CA GLU A 14 0.98 25.76 -12.50
C GLU A 14 1.36 24.53 -13.34
N TRP A 15 0.96 23.34 -12.89
CA TRP A 15 1.23 22.07 -13.57
C TRP A 15 0.15 21.65 -14.58
N CYS A 16 -0.87 22.47 -14.83
CA CYS A 16 -1.98 22.17 -15.75
C CYS A 16 -2.73 20.84 -15.44
N ILE A 17 -2.85 20.49 -14.16
CA ILE A 17 -3.50 19.24 -13.69
C ILE A 17 -4.76 19.45 -12.85
N HIS A 18 -5.22 20.69 -12.68
CA HIS A 18 -6.36 21.02 -11.81
C HIS A 18 -7.67 20.25 -12.09
N GLN A 19 -7.90 19.78 -13.32
CA GLN A 19 -9.06 18.94 -13.69
C GLN A 19 -8.75 17.43 -13.67
N LYS A 20 -7.49 17.04 -13.45
CA LYS A 20 -7.02 15.65 -13.51
C LYS A 20 -6.86 15.01 -12.13
N ILE A 21 -7.14 15.75 -11.05
CA ILE A 21 -6.98 15.26 -9.67
C ILE A 21 -8.09 14.25 -9.34
N CYS A 22 -7.72 12.97 -9.21
CA CYS A 22 -8.66 11.92 -8.81
C CYS A 22 -8.86 11.84 -7.29
N ALA A 23 -7.76 11.98 -6.53
CA ALA A 23 -7.75 11.86 -5.08
C ALA A 23 -6.50 12.52 -4.50
N ILE A 24 -6.57 12.93 -3.24
CA ILE A 24 -5.44 13.38 -2.43
C ILE A 24 -5.24 12.35 -1.31
N VAL A 25 -4.00 11.88 -1.15
CA VAL A 25 -3.62 10.94 -0.10
C VAL A 25 -2.80 11.67 0.93
N SER A 26 -3.16 11.57 2.22
CA SER A 26 -2.51 12.34 3.29
C SER A 26 -2.47 11.57 4.62
N ASP A 27 -1.67 12.05 5.56
CA ASP A 27 -1.51 11.50 6.92
C ASP A 27 -2.71 11.74 7.86
N ASN A 28 -3.80 12.32 7.34
CA ASN A 28 -5.00 12.70 8.09
C ASN A 28 -4.81 13.85 9.10
N ALA A 29 -3.74 14.65 9.00
CA ALA A 29 -3.65 15.85 9.84
C ALA A 29 -4.82 16.81 9.60
N SER A 30 -5.36 17.42 10.66
CA SER A 30 -6.58 18.25 10.58
C SER A 30 -6.49 19.38 9.54
N ASN A 31 -5.30 19.98 9.41
CA ASN A 31 -5.07 21.09 8.47
C ASN A 31 -5.15 20.64 7.00
N ILE A 32 -4.57 19.49 6.65
CA ILE A 32 -4.64 18.97 5.27
C ILE A 32 -6.05 18.46 4.95
N LEU A 33 -6.73 17.79 5.89
CA LEU A 33 -8.12 17.36 5.70
C LEU A 33 -9.06 18.56 5.49
N GLY A 34 -8.88 19.64 6.26
CA GLY A 34 -9.61 20.88 6.07
C GLY A 34 -9.37 21.48 4.69
N ALA A 35 -8.10 21.55 4.26
CA ALA A 35 -7.74 22.08 2.95
C ALA A 35 -8.31 21.25 1.79
N VAL A 36 -8.32 19.92 1.93
CA VAL A 36 -8.88 18.99 0.94
C VAL A 36 -10.38 19.18 0.80
N ARG A 37 -11.08 19.33 1.93
CA ARG A 37 -12.52 19.60 1.96
C ARG A 37 -12.85 20.95 1.30
N ILE A 38 -12.13 22.02 1.66
CA ILE A 38 -12.32 23.36 1.07
C ILE A 38 -12.03 23.36 -0.45
N GLY A 39 -11.11 22.49 -0.90
CA GLY A 39 -10.80 22.33 -2.31
C GLY A 39 -11.78 21.45 -3.10
N GLY A 40 -12.73 20.78 -2.43
CA GLY A 40 -13.68 19.87 -3.07
C GLY A 40 -13.05 18.58 -3.61
N TRP A 41 -11.86 18.20 -3.14
CA TRP A 41 -11.19 16.98 -3.61
C TRP A 41 -11.55 15.78 -2.74
N ARG A 42 -11.44 14.58 -3.31
CA ARG A 42 -11.60 13.32 -2.57
C ARG A 42 -10.34 13.04 -1.76
N SER A 43 -10.52 12.65 -0.51
CA SER A 43 -9.41 12.27 0.38
C SER A 43 -9.31 10.75 0.52
N ILE A 44 -8.10 10.24 0.58
CA ILE A 44 -7.78 8.89 1.04
C ILE A 44 -6.78 9.01 2.19
N SER A 45 -7.05 8.33 3.29
CA SER A 45 -6.12 8.23 4.40
C SER A 45 -4.89 7.42 3.99
N CYS A 46 -3.70 7.89 4.37
CA CYS A 46 -2.48 7.15 4.18
C CYS A 46 -2.53 5.84 4.99
N PHE A 47 -2.54 4.72 4.28
CA PHE A 47 -2.66 3.41 4.91
C PHE A 47 -1.46 3.10 5.80
N ALA A 48 -0.24 3.33 5.30
CA ALA A 48 0.99 3.09 6.06
C ALA A 48 1.06 3.93 7.34
N HIS A 49 0.65 5.19 7.27
CA HIS A 49 0.59 6.07 8.45
C HIS A 49 -0.43 5.55 9.46
N THR A 50 -1.63 5.17 9.00
CA THR A 50 -2.69 4.62 9.85
C THR A 50 -2.25 3.34 10.55
N ILE A 51 -1.57 2.42 9.85
CA ILE A 51 -1.01 1.20 10.44
C ILE A 51 0.08 1.53 11.46
N ASN A 52 0.99 2.46 11.14
CA ASN A 52 2.01 2.88 12.08
C ASN A 52 1.42 3.45 13.37
N LEU A 53 0.33 4.22 13.31
CA LEU A 53 -0.36 4.71 14.51
C LEU A 53 -0.93 3.54 15.34
N VAL A 54 -1.71 2.66 14.71
CA VAL A 54 -2.34 1.51 15.39
C VAL A 54 -1.28 0.64 16.07
N VAL A 55 -0.17 0.35 15.38
CA VAL A 55 0.87 -0.50 15.97
C VAL A 55 1.62 0.22 17.08
N LYS A 56 1.93 1.51 16.95
CA LYS A 56 2.55 2.28 18.04
C LYS A 56 1.68 2.28 19.29
N ASP A 57 0.39 2.55 19.15
CA ASP A 57 -0.56 2.53 20.26
C ASP A 57 -0.66 1.12 20.88
N SER A 58 -0.57 0.06 20.07
CA SER A 58 -0.56 -1.33 20.57
C SER A 58 0.69 -1.69 21.36
N LEU A 59 1.84 -1.07 21.05
CA LEU A 59 3.10 -1.34 21.74
C LEU A 59 3.08 -0.82 23.19
N GLU A 60 2.21 0.14 23.50
CA GLU A 60 2.00 0.61 24.87
C GLU A 60 1.49 -0.50 25.80
N ILE A 61 0.76 -1.48 25.25
CA ILE A 61 0.25 -2.65 26.01
C ILE A 61 1.39 -3.55 26.49
N ILE A 62 2.52 -3.56 25.77
CA ILE A 62 3.71 -4.34 26.08
C ILE A 62 4.93 -3.44 26.40
N ALA A 63 4.69 -2.17 26.77
CA ALA A 63 5.72 -1.16 26.94
C ALA A 63 6.79 -1.59 27.94
N ASP A 64 6.40 -2.13 29.09
CA ASP A 64 7.32 -2.55 30.14
C ASP A 64 8.33 -3.58 29.64
N THR A 65 7.84 -4.60 28.91
CA THR A 65 8.70 -5.63 28.29
C THR A 65 9.58 -5.01 27.21
N VAL A 66 9.05 -4.13 26.37
CA VAL A 66 9.83 -3.42 25.33
C VAL A 66 10.93 -2.56 25.94
N ILE A 67 10.67 -1.85 27.03
CA ILE A 67 11.65 -1.02 27.76
C ILE A 67 12.77 -1.89 28.33
N LYS A 68 12.44 -3.02 28.96
CA LYS A 68 13.45 -3.97 29.46
C LYS A 68 14.34 -4.48 28.33
N VAL A 69 13.76 -4.86 27.18
CA VAL A 69 14.53 -5.27 26.00
C VAL A 69 15.45 -4.14 25.52
N LYS A 70 14.95 -2.89 25.45
CA LYS A 70 15.76 -1.73 25.06
C LYS A 70 16.97 -1.55 25.98
N ASN A 71 16.79 -1.68 27.29
CA ASN A 71 17.88 -1.54 28.27
C ASN A 71 18.97 -2.60 28.08
N VAL A 72 18.57 -3.86 27.82
CA VAL A 72 19.52 -4.94 27.49
C VAL A 72 20.27 -4.62 26.19
N VAL A 73 19.53 -4.27 25.14
CA VAL A 73 20.11 -3.95 23.83
C VAL A 73 21.09 -2.78 23.93
N GLU A 74 20.74 -1.74 24.67
CA GLU A 74 21.59 -0.56 24.90
C GLU A 74 22.89 -0.94 25.65
N PHE A 75 22.80 -1.79 26.68
CA PHE A 75 23.97 -2.29 27.39
C PHE A 75 24.95 -3.03 26.47
N PHE A 76 24.46 -3.99 25.69
CA PHE A 76 25.30 -4.75 24.75
C PHE A 76 25.83 -3.86 23.62
N ASN A 77 25.04 -2.91 23.10
CA ASN A 77 25.51 -2.04 22.02
C ASN A 77 26.57 -1.03 22.47
N ARG A 78 26.58 -0.64 23.75
CA ARG A 78 27.58 0.29 24.31
C ARG A 78 28.83 -0.39 24.88
N SER A 79 28.76 -1.68 25.22
CA SER A 79 29.85 -2.39 25.90
C SER A 79 30.56 -3.38 24.96
N LEU A 80 31.78 -3.05 24.54
CA LEU A 80 32.63 -3.97 23.76
C LEU A 80 32.87 -5.32 24.48
N PRO A 81 33.15 -5.37 25.80
CA PRO A 81 33.23 -6.63 26.53
C PRO A 81 31.94 -7.45 26.45
N ALA A 82 30.76 -6.82 26.57
CA ALA A 82 29.48 -7.52 26.46
C ALA A 82 29.25 -8.08 25.05
N GLN A 83 29.62 -7.34 24.00
CA GLN A 83 29.54 -7.82 22.61
C GLN A 83 30.45 -9.03 22.36
N ARG A 84 31.69 -8.98 22.88
CA ARG A 84 32.63 -10.11 22.79
C ARG A 84 32.08 -11.31 23.53
N LYS A 85 31.56 -11.12 24.74
CA LYS A 85 31.00 -12.21 25.53
C LYS A 85 29.78 -12.86 24.86
N LEU A 86 28.87 -12.06 24.31
CA LEU A 86 27.73 -12.57 23.54
C LEU A 86 28.17 -13.34 22.30
N LYS A 87 29.20 -12.85 21.59
CA LYS A 87 29.78 -13.55 20.45
C LYS A 87 30.39 -14.90 20.88
N GLU A 88 31.22 -14.91 21.91
CA GLU A 88 31.84 -16.12 22.45
C GLU A 88 30.79 -17.16 22.85
N ILE A 89 29.73 -16.76 23.56
CA ILE A 89 28.67 -17.68 23.98
C ILE A 89 27.89 -18.22 22.78
N GLN A 90 27.59 -17.39 21.78
CA GLN A 90 26.95 -17.87 20.54
C GLN A 90 27.83 -18.92 19.83
N GLU A 91 29.14 -18.69 19.77
CA GLU A 91 30.10 -19.63 19.15
C GLU A 91 30.21 -20.94 19.95
N GLN A 92 30.22 -20.86 21.29
CA GLN A 92 30.20 -22.03 22.18
C GLN A 92 28.92 -22.86 22.03
N MET A 93 27.79 -22.21 21.74
CA MET A 93 26.51 -22.87 21.45
C MET A 93 26.39 -23.33 19.99
N HIS A 94 27.45 -23.22 19.18
CA HIS A 94 27.46 -23.51 17.74
C HIS A 94 26.42 -22.70 16.93
N LEU A 95 26.11 -21.48 17.38
CA LEU A 95 25.21 -20.55 16.71
C LEU A 95 25.99 -19.56 15.86
N ALA A 96 25.41 -19.15 14.72
CA ALA A 96 25.97 -18.07 13.92
C ALA A 96 25.95 -16.75 14.75
N PRO A 97 27.10 -16.06 14.93
CA PRO A 97 27.13 -14.84 15.73
C PRO A 97 26.27 -13.73 15.16
N LEU A 98 25.27 -13.30 15.93
CA LEU A 98 24.41 -12.18 15.58
C LEU A 98 24.61 -11.02 16.56
N LYS A 99 24.53 -9.80 16.03
CA LYS A 99 24.44 -8.57 16.84
C LYS A 99 22.98 -8.26 17.17
N LEU A 100 22.76 -7.58 18.28
CA LEU A 100 21.45 -7.03 18.60
C LEU A 100 21.10 -5.88 17.65
N LYS A 101 19.80 -5.70 17.39
CA LYS A 101 19.28 -4.57 16.61
C LYS A 101 18.75 -3.51 17.59
N GLN A 102 19.17 -2.26 17.40
CA GLN A 102 18.68 -1.12 18.18
C GLN A 102 17.32 -0.66 17.65
N ASP A 103 16.38 -0.35 18.54
CA ASP A 103 15.16 0.36 18.16
C ASP A 103 15.45 1.83 17.78
N VAL A 104 14.80 2.31 16.72
CA VAL A 104 14.84 3.69 16.24
C VAL A 104 13.40 4.23 16.20
N CYS A 105 13.07 5.11 17.15
CA CYS A 105 11.71 5.61 17.42
C CYS A 105 10.93 6.17 16.21
N THR A 106 11.63 6.51 15.12
CA THR A 106 11.03 7.04 13.90
C THR A 106 10.05 6.08 13.22
N ARG A 107 10.28 4.74 13.27
CA ARG A 107 9.38 3.74 12.65
C ARG A 107 9.25 2.50 13.53
N TRP A 108 8.02 2.05 13.77
CA TRP A 108 7.75 0.90 14.63
C TRP A 108 8.40 -0.42 14.15
N ASN A 109 8.70 -0.53 12.85
CA ASN A 109 9.40 -1.67 12.26
C ASN A 109 10.72 -2.00 12.98
N SER A 110 11.45 -1.00 13.50
CA SER A 110 12.69 -1.25 14.26
C SER A 110 12.42 -1.91 15.61
N THR A 111 11.29 -1.61 16.26
CA THR A 111 10.86 -2.31 17.48
C THR A 111 10.63 -3.78 17.19
N TYR A 112 9.89 -4.10 16.12
CA TYR A 112 9.67 -5.49 15.71
C TYR A 112 10.98 -6.20 15.41
N ASP A 113 11.86 -5.56 14.64
CA ASP A 113 13.17 -6.10 14.28
C ASP A 113 14.06 -6.36 15.51
N MET A 114 14.03 -5.46 16.50
CA MET A 114 14.70 -5.60 17.78
C MET A 114 14.16 -6.81 18.53
N LEU A 115 12.84 -6.88 18.77
CA LEU A 115 12.20 -7.99 19.49
C LEU A 115 12.44 -9.34 18.80
N ASN A 116 12.32 -9.40 17.48
CA ASN A 116 12.52 -10.60 16.69
C ASN A 116 13.99 -11.07 16.77
N ARG A 117 14.95 -10.14 16.65
CA ARG A 117 16.37 -10.46 16.84
C ARG A 117 16.64 -10.93 18.27
N PHE A 118 16.05 -10.25 19.26
CA PHE A 118 16.23 -10.54 20.67
C PHE A 118 15.75 -11.96 21.01
N LEU A 119 14.57 -12.36 20.52
CA LEU A 119 14.06 -13.72 20.69
C LEU A 119 14.93 -14.77 19.96
N LYS A 120 15.41 -14.45 18.75
CA LYS A 120 16.22 -15.38 17.95
C LYS A 120 17.51 -15.82 18.65
N ILE A 121 18.08 -14.99 19.51
CA ILE A 121 19.32 -15.29 20.25
C ILE A 121 19.07 -15.43 21.76
N LYS A 122 17.85 -15.78 22.16
CA LYS A 122 17.38 -15.90 23.55
C LYS A 122 18.35 -16.66 24.46
N GLU A 123 18.72 -17.89 24.09
CA GLU A 123 19.55 -18.75 24.95
C GLU A 123 20.94 -18.14 25.20
N ALA A 124 21.59 -17.66 24.14
CA ALA A 124 22.89 -17.00 24.25
C ALA A 124 22.79 -15.68 25.04
N LEU A 125 21.70 -14.92 24.89
CA LEU A 125 21.45 -13.71 25.67
C LEU A 125 21.27 -14.01 27.15
N ILE A 126 20.45 -15.01 27.51
CA ILE A 126 20.22 -15.37 28.92
C ILE A 126 21.54 -15.72 29.59
N ALA A 127 22.35 -16.58 28.96
CA ALA A 127 23.67 -16.94 29.49
C ALA A 127 24.63 -15.74 29.57
N SER A 128 24.62 -14.86 28.55
CA SER A 128 25.47 -13.66 28.54
C SER A 128 25.07 -12.66 29.62
N ILE A 129 23.78 -12.42 29.81
CA ILE A 129 23.24 -11.51 30.82
C ILE A 129 23.55 -12.03 32.22
N ALA A 130 23.40 -13.33 32.47
CA ALA A 130 23.71 -13.95 33.76
C ALA A 130 25.16 -13.73 34.19
N ILE A 131 26.11 -13.74 33.24
CA ILE A 131 27.53 -13.52 33.52
C ILE A 131 27.88 -12.03 33.62
N MET A 132 27.33 -11.21 32.73
CA MET A 132 27.77 -9.83 32.57
C MET A 132 27.00 -8.84 33.44
N ARG A 133 25.68 -9.05 33.62
CA ARG A 133 24.78 -8.08 34.23
C ARG A 133 23.42 -8.69 34.61
N ALA A 134 23.41 -9.52 35.65
CA ALA A 134 22.24 -10.30 36.05
C ALA A 134 21.01 -9.43 36.41
N GLU A 135 21.21 -8.17 36.82
CA GLU A 135 20.11 -7.25 37.12
C GLU A 135 19.28 -6.84 35.89
N LEU A 136 19.79 -7.05 34.67
CA LEU A 136 19.05 -6.81 33.43
C LEU A 136 18.27 -8.06 32.94
N ALA A 137 18.24 -9.15 33.70
CA ALA A 137 17.55 -10.37 33.30
C ALA A 137 16.05 -10.14 33.13
N LEU A 138 15.51 -10.61 32.00
CA LEU A 138 14.07 -10.66 31.75
C LEU A 138 13.43 -11.81 32.53
N THR A 139 12.21 -11.58 33.01
CA THR A 139 11.42 -12.62 33.67
C THR A 139 10.89 -13.64 32.65
N PRO A 140 10.49 -14.86 33.08
CA PRO A 140 9.82 -15.81 32.19
C PRO A 140 8.57 -15.22 31.52
N ASN A 141 7.83 -14.35 32.22
CA ASN A 141 6.68 -13.66 31.67
C ASN A 141 7.06 -12.67 30.56
N ASP A 142 8.16 -11.91 30.73
CA ASP A 142 8.65 -11.00 29.69
C ASP A 142 8.99 -11.77 28.40
N TRP A 143 9.69 -12.91 28.52
CA TRP A 143 9.98 -13.77 27.36
C TRP A 143 8.72 -14.31 26.69
N MET A 144 7.74 -14.74 27.49
CA MET A 144 6.44 -15.21 26.97
C MET A 144 5.70 -14.10 26.21
N ILE A 145 5.71 -12.87 26.72
CA ILE A 145 5.11 -11.72 26.03
C ILE A 145 5.79 -11.47 24.68
N ILE A 146 7.13 -11.51 24.62
CA ILE A 146 7.87 -11.35 23.36
C ILE A 146 7.50 -12.45 22.37
N GLU A 147 7.52 -13.70 22.81
CA GLU A 147 7.25 -14.87 21.97
C GLU A 147 5.82 -14.86 21.40
N LYS A 148 4.84 -14.47 22.21
CA LYS A 148 3.43 -14.44 21.81
C LYS A 148 3.03 -13.18 21.04
N SER A 149 3.69 -12.05 21.28
CA SER A 149 3.39 -10.80 20.56
C SER A 149 3.98 -10.78 19.14
N LEU A 150 5.14 -11.40 18.91
CA LEU A 150 5.82 -11.37 17.61
C LEU A 150 4.97 -11.91 16.44
N PRO A 151 4.27 -13.06 16.53
CA PRO A 151 3.38 -13.52 15.47
C PRO A 151 2.20 -12.60 15.18
N ILE A 152 1.75 -11.81 16.16
CA ILE A 152 0.68 -10.82 15.97
C ILE A 152 1.24 -9.59 15.26
N LEU A 153 2.37 -9.08 15.75
CA LEU A 153 3.05 -7.92 15.16
C LEU A 153 3.58 -8.20 13.75
N SER A 154 3.92 -9.46 13.43
CA SER A 154 4.42 -9.84 12.10
C SER A 154 3.39 -9.58 11.00
N ILE A 155 2.10 -9.73 11.29
CA ILE A 155 0.99 -9.42 10.37
C ILE A 155 1.14 -7.99 9.86
N PHE A 156 1.32 -7.04 10.78
CA PHE A 156 1.45 -5.62 10.46
C PHE A 156 2.80 -5.31 9.82
N TYR A 157 3.84 -6.07 10.16
CA TYR A 157 5.19 -5.88 9.64
C TYR A 157 5.24 -6.22 8.15
N GLU A 158 4.64 -7.36 7.78
CA GLU A 158 4.46 -7.78 6.39
C GLU A 158 3.63 -6.77 5.60
N VAL A 159 2.50 -6.33 6.15
CA VAL A 159 1.63 -5.31 5.53
C VAL A 159 2.40 -4.00 5.32
N SER A 160 3.14 -3.54 6.34
CA SER A 160 3.93 -2.31 6.27
C SER A 160 5.02 -2.38 5.20
N ASN A 161 5.67 -3.53 5.06
CA ASN A 161 6.67 -3.75 4.00
C ASN A 161 6.03 -3.77 2.61
N GLU A 162 4.88 -4.45 2.46
CA GLU A 162 4.13 -4.54 1.21
C GLU A 162 3.71 -3.16 0.70
N VAL A 163 3.17 -2.30 1.58
CA VAL A 163 2.71 -0.95 1.19
C VAL A 163 3.82 0.09 1.14
N SER A 164 4.99 -0.25 1.67
CA SER A 164 6.20 0.56 1.54
C SER A 164 6.92 0.33 0.22
N ALA A 165 6.55 -0.68 -0.58
CA ALA A 165 7.12 -0.87 -1.91
C ALA A 165 6.62 0.20 -2.89
N GLU A 166 7.52 0.74 -3.73
CA GLU A 166 7.22 1.87 -4.63
C GLU A 166 6.70 1.43 -6.01
N ASN A 167 6.94 0.18 -6.41
CA ASN A 167 6.75 -0.29 -7.79
C ASN A 167 5.38 -0.94 -8.07
N TYR A 168 4.37 -0.73 -7.21
CA TYR A 168 3.08 -1.41 -7.36
C TYR A 168 1.88 -0.51 -7.13
N VAL A 169 0.81 -0.83 -7.86
CA VAL A 169 -0.55 -0.33 -7.62
C VAL A 169 -0.96 -0.67 -6.18
N SER A 170 -1.10 0.35 -5.33
CA SER A 170 -1.32 0.18 -3.89
C SER A 170 -2.79 0.38 -3.48
N ALA A 171 -3.57 1.20 -4.20
CA ALA A 171 -5.00 1.37 -3.92
C ALA A 171 -5.81 0.07 -4.03
N SER A 172 -5.53 -0.78 -5.02
CA SER A 172 -6.24 -2.05 -5.19
C SER A 172 -5.93 -3.07 -4.09
N LYS A 173 -4.78 -2.95 -3.43
CA LYS A 173 -4.38 -3.82 -2.32
C LYS A 173 -4.99 -3.40 -0.99
N TYR A 174 -5.44 -2.15 -0.85
CA TYR A 174 -5.88 -1.59 0.44
C TYR A 174 -6.96 -2.46 1.11
N ILE A 175 -8.10 -2.68 0.44
CA ILE A 175 -9.21 -3.48 0.99
C ILE A 175 -8.75 -4.91 1.29
N VAL A 176 -7.95 -5.49 0.40
CA VAL A 176 -7.41 -6.85 0.54
C VAL A 176 -6.54 -6.98 1.78
N LEU A 177 -5.62 -6.04 2.01
CA LEU A 177 -4.75 -6.03 3.18
C LEU A 177 -5.56 -5.85 4.47
N CYS A 178 -6.58 -4.99 4.47
CA CYS A 178 -7.51 -4.89 5.61
C CYS A 178 -8.19 -6.22 5.89
N LYS A 179 -8.78 -6.87 4.87
CA LYS A 179 -9.39 -8.20 4.99
C LYS A 179 -8.42 -9.23 5.56
N LEU A 180 -7.19 -9.29 5.04
CA LEU A 180 -6.18 -10.24 5.49
C LEU A 180 -5.79 -10.00 6.95
N MET A 181 -5.54 -8.74 7.35
CA MET A 181 -5.24 -8.42 8.76
C MET A 181 -6.35 -8.87 9.69
N TYR A 182 -7.62 -8.59 9.36
CA TYR A 182 -8.74 -9.09 10.16
C TYR A 182 -8.72 -10.60 10.30
N VAL A 183 -8.58 -11.34 9.20
CA VAL A 183 -8.58 -12.80 9.20
C VAL A 183 -7.43 -13.36 10.04
N GLN A 184 -6.22 -12.80 9.91
CA GLN A 184 -5.07 -13.27 10.68
C GLN A 184 -5.23 -13.00 12.18
N ILE A 185 -5.75 -11.83 12.57
CA ILE A 185 -5.93 -11.50 13.99
C ILE A 185 -6.97 -12.38 14.66
N GLN A 186 -8.01 -12.83 13.94
CA GLN A 186 -8.99 -13.76 14.50
C GLN A 186 -8.37 -15.10 14.91
N LYS A 187 -7.23 -15.51 14.35
CA LYS A 187 -6.53 -16.75 14.74
C LYS A 187 -6.00 -16.72 16.17
N PHE A 188 -5.82 -15.53 16.75
CA PHE A 188 -5.31 -15.34 18.11
C PHE A 188 -6.42 -15.12 19.14
N SER A 189 -7.69 -15.38 18.78
CA SER A 189 -8.83 -15.14 19.67
C SER A 189 -8.84 -16.01 20.94
N ASN A 190 -8.19 -17.17 20.91
CA ASN A 190 -8.17 -18.14 21.99
C ASN A 190 -6.92 -18.02 22.88
N GLU A 191 -6.17 -16.91 22.78
CA GLU A 191 -4.98 -16.70 23.59
C GLU A 191 -5.32 -16.67 25.08
N THR A 192 -4.45 -17.22 25.91
CA THR A 192 -4.68 -17.37 27.35
C THR A 192 -3.96 -16.31 28.17
N VAL A 193 -2.84 -15.78 27.66
CA VAL A 193 -2.04 -14.74 28.33
C VAL A 193 -2.77 -13.40 28.28
N GLU A 194 -3.07 -12.82 29.46
CA GLU A 194 -3.93 -11.64 29.58
C GLU A 194 -3.40 -10.41 28.81
N THR A 195 -2.11 -10.12 28.91
CA THR A 195 -1.48 -9.03 28.14
C THR A 195 -1.66 -9.22 26.62
N ILE A 196 -1.57 -10.47 26.14
CA ILE A 196 -1.70 -10.77 24.71
C ILE A 196 -3.16 -10.77 24.29
N LYS A 197 -4.11 -11.19 25.14
CA LYS A 197 -5.54 -10.97 24.90
C LYS A 197 -5.85 -9.48 24.76
N GLY A 198 -5.28 -8.65 25.62
CA GLY A 198 -5.36 -7.19 25.54
C GLY A 198 -4.82 -6.66 24.21
N LEU A 199 -3.68 -7.17 23.75
CA LEU A 199 -3.10 -6.82 22.45
C LEU A 199 -4.02 -7.21 21.28
N VAL A 200 -4.58 -8.43 21.29
CA VAL A 200 -5.48 -8.93 20.25
C VAL A 200 -6.79 -8.14 20.24
N SER A 201 -7.38 -7.87 21.41
CA SER A 201 -8.63 -7.11 21.53
C SER A 201 -8.44 -5.66 21.06
N PHE A 202 -7.31 -5.04 21.42
CA PHE A 202 -6.93 -3.72 20.93
C PHE A 202 -6.90 -3.67 19.40
N PHE A 203 -6.18 -4.59 18.76
CA PHE A 203 -6.12 -4.61 17.30
C PHE A 203 -7.48 -4.89 16.65
N LYS A 204 -8.30 -5.77 17.20
CA LYS A 204 -9.67 -6.01 16.68
C LYS A 204 -10.49 -4.72 16.69
N THR A 205 -10.45 -3.99 17.81
CA THR A 205 -11.19 -2.71 17.97
C THR A 205 -10.65 -1.64 17.03
N GLU A 206 -9.34 -1.41 17.02
CA GLU A 206 -8.73 -0.35 16.21
C GLU A 206 -8.85 -0.61 14.71
N LEU A 207 -8.70 -1.86 14.27
CA LEU A 207 -8.93 -2.19 12.88
C LEU A 207 -10.38 -1.89 12.49
N MET A 208 -11.36 -2.33 13.30
CA MET A 208 -12.78 -2.06 13.04
C MET A 208 -13.09 -0.56 13.03
N HIS A 209 -12.54 0.19 13.98
CA HIS A 209 -12.73 1.64 14.08
C HIS A 209 -12.18 2.38 12.86
N ARG A 210 -10.98 2.01 12.37
CA ARG A 210 -10.30 2.74 11.28
C ARG A 210 -10.61 2.22 9.88
N PHE A 211 -10.92 0.94 9.75
CA PHE A 211 -11.09 0.26 8.46
C PHE A 211 -12.43 -0.47 8.31
N GLY A 212 -13.35 -0.39 9.28
CA GLY A 212 -14.66 -1.06 9.21
C GLY A 212 -15.47 -0.66 7.98
N ASP A 213 -15.39 0.61 7.58
CA ASP A 213 -16.11 1.17 6.42
C ASP A 213 -15.24 1.29 5.16
N ILE A 214 -14.03 0.70 5.15
CA ILE A 214 -13.09 0.87 4.03
C ILE A 214 -13.67 0.37 2.69
N GLU A 215 -14.52 -0.65 2.73
CA GLU A 215 -15.21 -1.22 1.56
C GLU A 215 -16.27 -0.29 0.96
N LYS A 216 -16.73 0.70 1.74
CA LYS A 216 -17.66 1.73 1.26
C LYS A 216 -16.95 2.86 0.51
N ASN A 217 -15.63 2.98 0.62
CA ASN A 217 -14.87 3.99 -0.10
C ASN A 217 -14.91 3.72 -1.61
N MET A 218 -15.55 4.62 -2.36
CA MET A 218 -15.76 4.51 -3.81
C MET A 218 -14.45 4.28 -4.59
N LEU A 219 -13.37 4.97 -4.23
CA LEU A 219 -12.12 4.89 -4.98
C LEU A 219 -11.44 3.54 -4.76
N LEU A 220 -11.38 3.08 -3.51
CA LEU A 220 -10.70 1.84 -3.14
C LEU A 220 -11.48 0.61 -3.61
N ARG A 221 -12.81 0.61 -3.49
CA ARG A 221 -13.65 -0.50 -3.94
C ARG A 221 -13.57 -0.67 -5.46
N GLU A 222 -13.59 0.43 -6.21
CA GLU A 222 -13.42 0.39 -7.67
C GLU A 222 -12.01 -0.09 -8.05
N ALA A 223 -10.97 0.43 -7.40
CA ALA A 223 -9.59 -0.02 -7.63
C ALA A 223 -9.41 -1.53 -7.33
N THR A 224 -10.03 -2.04 -6.27
CA THR A 224 -9.97 -3.46 -5.89
C THR A 224 -10.68 -4.34 -6.91
N ILE A 225 -11.84 -3.89 -7.40
CA ILE A 225 -12.62 -4.62 -8.42
C ILE A 225 -11.89 -4.66 -9.77
N LEU A 226 -11.24 -3.55 -10.16
CA LEU A 226 -10.46 -3.42 -11.40
C LEU A 226 -9.08 -4.10 -11.32
N ASP A 227 -8.75 -4.74 -10.20
CA ASP A 227 -7.58 -5.59 -10.10
C ASP A 227 -7.98 -7.06 -10.34
N PRO A 228 -7.64 -7.65 -11.50
CA PRO A 228 -7.96 -9.04 -11.85
C PRO A 228 -7.37 -10.06 -10.87
N ARG A 229 -6.40 -9.68 -10.03
CA ARG A 229 -5.87 -10.55 -8.96
C ARG A 229 -6.85 -10.68 -7.79
N PHE A 230 -7.75 -9.71 -7.58
CA PHE A 230 -8.56 -9.60 -6.37
C PHE A 230 -10.06 -9.67 -6.64
N LYS A 231 -10.61 -8.88 -7.58
CA LYS A 231 -12.04 -8.87 -7.94
C LYS A 231 -12.97 -9.01 -6.70
N LYS A 232 -13.93 -9.93 -6.75
CA LYS A 232 -14.84 -10.31 -5.65
C LYS A 232 -14.09 -10.79 -4.40
N SER A 233 -13.02 -11.57 -4.59
CA SER A 233 -12.23 -12.17 -3.51
C SER A 233 -11.51 -11.15 -2.63
N GLY A 234 -11.38 -9.89 -3.07
CA GLY A 234 -10.80 -8.82 -2.27
C GLY A 234 -11.67 -8.38 -1.09
N PHE A 235 -12.99 -8.56 -1.17
CA PHE A 235 -13.94 -8.07 -0.17
C PHE A 235 -14.17 -9.08 0.96
N ARG A 236 -14.39 -8.57 2.17
CA ARG A 236 -14.83 -9.30 3.36
C ARG A 236 -16.35 -9.45 3.37
N ASP A 237 -17.09 -8.39 3.07
CA ASP A 237 -18.56 -8.44 2.97
C ASP A 237 -19.00 -8.52 1.50
N ILE A 238 -19.72 -9.59 1.16
CA ILE A 238 -20.20 -9.81 -0.20
C ILE A 238 -21.19 -8.72 -0.65
N ARG A 239 -21.97 -8.17 0.29
CA ARG A 239 -22.98 -7.13 -0.01
C ARG A 239 -22.31 -5.83 -0.45
N ASN A 240 -21.16 -5.51 0.15
CA ASN A 240 -20.36 -4.35 -0.24
C ASN A 240 -19.78 -4.53 -1.65
N PHE A 241 -19.32 -5.74 -1.98
CA PHE A 241 -18.88 -6.06 -3.35
C PHE A 241 -20.02 -5.91 -4.36
N GLU A 242 -21.19 -6.50 -4.08
CA GLU A 242 -22.34 -6.45 -5.00
C GLU A 242 -22.80 -5.01 -5.27
N ALA A 243 -22.92 -4.20 -4.22
CA ALA A 243 -23.25 -2.78 -4.34
C ALA A 243 -22.18 -2.01 -5.13
N ALA A 244 -20.90 -2.28 -4.88
CA ALA A 244 -19.78 -1.65 -5.59
C ALA A 244 -19.71 -2.06 -7.07
N ALA A 245 -19.95 -3.33 -7.37
CA ALA A 245 -19.96 -3.87 -8.72
C ALA A 245 -21.13 -3.30 -9.53
N ALA A 246 -22.33 -3.21 -8.94
CA ALA A 246 -23.49 -2.60 -9.60
C ALA A 246 -23.25 -1.12 -9.94
N ASP A 247 -22.72 -0.34 -8.99
CA ASP A 247 -22.38 1.07 -9.21
C ASP A 247 -21.28 1.25 -10.26
N LEU A 248 -20.24 0.41 -10.22
CA LEU A 248 -19.17 0.45 -11.23
C LEU A 248 -19.70 0.05 -12.62
N LYS A 249 -20.53 -0.98 -12.71
CA LYS A 249 -21.15 -1.42 -13.97
C LYS A 249 -21.94 -0.29 -14.64
N LEU A 250 -22.73 0.45 -13.87
CA LEU A 250 -23.45 1.63 -14.37
C LEU A 250 -22.51 2.74 -14.84
N LYS A 251 -21.41 2.98 -14.12
CA LYS A 251 -20.39 3.98 -14.51
C LYS A 251 -19.72 3.59 -15.83
N ILE A 252 -19.31 2.33 -15.98
CA ILE A 252 -18.68 1.83 -17.21
C ILE A 252 -19.64 1.92 -18.40
N GLY A 253 -20.92 1.57 -18.22
CA GLY A 253 -21.95 1.73 -19.25
C GLY A 253 -22.10 3.18 -19.76
N ARG A 254 -21.85 4.17 -18.91
CA ARG A 254 -21.94 5.59 -19.31
C ARG A 254 -20.68 6.13 -19.98
N ILE A 255 -19.61 5.34 -20.07
CA ILE A 255 -18.38 5.77 -20.74
C ILE A 255 -18.60 5.68 -22.25
N VAL A 256 -18.72 6.86 -22.86
CA VAL A 256 -18.61 7.02 -24.31
C VAL A 256 -17.13 7.02 -24.65
N LEU A 257 -16.71 6.08 -25.48
CA LEU A 257 -15.37 6.10 -26.05
C LEU A 257 -15.36 7.23 -27.08
N SER A 258 -14.62 8.30 -26.80
CA SER A 258 -14.24 9.22 -27.87
C SER A 258 -13.34 8.43 -28.81
N ASP A 259 -13.66 8.41 -30.10
CA ASP A 259 -12.75 7.99 -31.15
C ASP A 259 -11.48 8.87 -31.06
N GLU A 260 -10.52 8.48 -30.22
CA GLU A 260 -9.12 8.81 -30.42
C GLU A 260 -8.65 7.94 -31.59
N ARG A 261 -9.17 8.20 -32.80
CA ARG A 261 -8.35 7.99 -33.98
C ARG A 261 -7.18 8.96 -33.80
N PRO A 262 -5.93 8.48 -33.75
CA PRO A 262 -4.82 9.41 -33.85
C PRO A 262 -5.06 10.26 -35.09
N LEU A 263 -5.06 11.60 -34.93
CA LEU A 263 -4.88 12.53 -36.03
C LEU A 263 -3.43 12.37 -36.53
N GLN A 264 -3.14 11.23 -37.14
CA GLN A 264 -2.15 11.10 -38.17
C GLN A 264 -2.99 10.98 -39.45
N PRO A 265 -2.81 11.85 -40.47
CA PRO A 265 -3.24 11.46 -41.80
C PRO A 265 -2.59 10.09 -42.03
N ALA A 266 -3.42 9.07 -42.25
CA ALA A 266 -2.91 7.75 -42.60
C ALA A 266 -1.95 7.96 -43.78
N GLU A 267 -0.65 7.72 -43.56
CA GLU A 267 0.22 7.41 -44.67
C GLU A 267 -0.47 6.24 -45.41
N PRO A 268 -0.62 6.33 -46.74
CA PRO A 268 -1.29 5.28 -47.49
C PRO A 268 -0.54 3.97 -47.20
N VAL A 269 -1.21 3.07 -46.48
CA VAL A 269 -0.70 1.73 -46.21
C VAL A 269 -0.46 1.11 -47.57
N GLU A 270 0.82 0.89 -47.90
CA GLU A 270 1.17 0.09 -49.06
C GLU A 270 0.48 -1.28 -48.90
N PRO A 271 -0.28 -1.73 -49.92
CA PRO A 271 -1.04 -2.94 -49.81
C PRO A 271 -0.10 -4.13 -49.61
N THR A 272 -0.36 -4.92 -48.56
CA THR A 272 0.21 -6.25 -48.39
C THR A 272 0.00 -7.04 -49.69
N PRO A 273 1.06 -7.57 -50.32
CA PRO A 273 0.92 -8.33 -51.54
C PRO A 273 0.30 -9.69 -51.20
N GLY A 274 -1.02 -9.79 -51.35
CA GLY A 274 -1.74 -11.05 -51.14
C GLY A 274 -3.27 -10.97 -51.00
N CYS A 275 -3.88 -9.80 -50.74
CA CYS A 275 -5.34 -9.71 -50.66
C CYS A 275 -5.90 -8.95 -51.85
N SER A 276 -6.28 -9.70 -52.88
CA SER A 276 -7.01 -9.22 -54.04
C SER A 276 -8.32 -8.54 -53.64
N LYS A 277 -8.53 -7.31 -54.15
CA LYS A 277 -9.78 -6.52 -54.17
C LYS A 277 -10.97 -7.19 -53.46
N VAL A 278 -11.36 -6.64 -52.31
CA VAL A 278 -12.64 -6.96 -51.65
C VAL A 278 -13.72 -6.90 -52.73
N SER A 279 -14.34 -8.04 -53.00
CA SER A 279 -15.45 -8.14 -53.95
C SER A 279 -16.56 -7.20 -53.50
N SER A 280 -17.15 -6.42 -54.42
CA SER A 280 -18.30 -5.54 -54.15
C SER A 280 -19.53 -6.29 -53.62
N LEU A 281 -19.49 -7.63 -53.67
CA LEU A 281 -20.48 -8.51 -53.07
C LEU A 281 -20.47 -8.44 -51.53
N TRP A 282 -19.30 -8.29 -50.92
CA TRP A 282 -19.17 -8.27 -49.46
C TRP A 282 -19.45 -6.89 -48.86
N GLU A 283 -19.31 -5.80 -49.63
CA GLU A 283 -19.62 -4.44 -49.15
C GLU A 283 -21.07 -4.32 -48.67
N GLN A 284 -22.02 -4.90 -49.41
CA GLN A 284 -23.43 -4.88 -49.00
C GLN A 284 -23.68 -5.70 -47.74
N PHE A 285 -23.01 -6.85 -47.61
CA PHE A 285 -23.09 -7.68 -46.42
C PHE A 285 -22.44 -7.00 -45.22
N ASP A 286 -21.28 -6.37 -45.39
CA ASP A 286 -20.56 -5.64 -44.34
C ASP A 286 -21.36 -4.41 -43.89
N GLU A 287 -22.03 -3.69 -44.81
CA GLU A 287 -22.96 -2.61 -44.47
C GLU A 287 -24.21 -3.13 -43.73
N GLU A 288 -24.75 -4.27 -44.13
CA GLU A 288 -25.91 -4.87 -43.47
C GLU A 288 -25.56 -5.35 -42.06
N VAL A 289 -24.40 -6.00 -41.90
CA VAL A 289 -23.86 -6.40 -40.59
C VAL A 289 -23.59 -5.18 -39.72
N ALA A 290 -22.99 -4.11 -40.27
CA ALA A 290 -22.75 -2.87 -39.53
C ALA A 290 -24.06 -2.19 -39.06
N ARG A 291 -25.14 -2.25 -39.86
CA ARG A 291 -26.48 -1.76 -39.47
C ARG A 291 -27.17 -2.65 -38.44
N GLN A 292 -26.85 -3.94 -38.40
CA GLN A 292 -27.39 -4.90 -37.43
C GLN A 292 -26.72 -4.85 -36.05
N VAL A 293 -25.68 -4.05 -35.85
CA VAL A 293 -25.11 -3.79 -34.52
C VAL A 293 -25.83 -2.58 -33.90
N PRO A 294 -26.89 -2.75 -33.09
CA PRO A 294 -27.39 -1.67 -32.27
C PRO A 294 -26.32 -1.37 -31.21
N GLU A 295 -25.46 -0.39 -31.50
CA GLU A 295 -24.53 0.15 -30.51
C GLU A 295 -25.31 1.00 -29.51
N ASN A 296 -25.99 0.35 -28.57
CA ASN A 296 -26.31 1.01 -27.32
C ASN A 296 -25.01 1.05 -26.50
N PRO A 297 -24.33 2.20 -26.37
CA PRO A 297 -23.04 2.30 -25.68
C PRO A 297 -23.13 1.86 -24.21
N VAL A 298 -24.31 1.98 -23.61
CA VAL A 298 -24.60 1.52 -22.25
C VAL A 298 -24.66 0.00 -22.17
N ALA A 299 -25.34 -0.64 -23.13
CA ALA A 299 -25.38 -2.09 -23.21
C ALA A 299 -23.98 -2.67 -23.47
N ALA A 300 -23.20 -2.04 -24.37
CA ALA A 300 -21.83 -2.44 -24.66
C ALA A 300 -20.92 -2.37 -23.42
N GLY A 301 -20.98 -1.28 -22.63
CA GLY A 301 -20.19 -1.18 -21.40
C GLY A 301 -20.64 -2.14 -20.30
N ILE A 302 -21.93 -2.46 -20.22
CA ILE A 302 -22.47 -3.48 -19.33
C ILE A 302 -21.93 -4.87 -19.68
N VAL A 303 -21.97 -5.25 -20.96
CA VAL A 303 -21.44 -6.53 -21.46
C VAL A 303 -19.94 -6.62 -21.25
N GLU A 304 -19.20 -5.54 -21.50
CA GLU A 304 -17.76 -5.43 -21.25
C GLU A 304 -17.42 -5.71 -19.77
N PHE A 305 -18.17 -5.09 -18.84
CA PHE A 305 -18.02 -5.32 -17.40
C PHE A 305 -18.30 -6.77 -17.00
N ASP A 306 -19.40 -7.36 -17.49
CA ASP A 306 -19.77 -8.73 -17.16
C ASP A 306 -18.74 -9.73 -17.70
N LYS A 307 -18.23 -9.50 -18.91
CA LYS A 307 -17.15 -10.30 -19.50
C LYS A 307 -15.91 -10.25 -18.62
N TYR A 308 -15.49 -9.08 -18.17
CA TYR A 308 -14.35 -8.95 -17.25
C TYR A 308 -14.59 -9.66 -15.91
N MET A 309 -15.79 -9.55 -15.33
CA MET A 309 -16.10 -10.22 -14.05
C MET A 309 -16.04 -11.74 -14.14
N ASN A 310 -16.43 -12.30 -15.30
CA ASN A 310 -16.44 -13.74 -15.53
C ASN A 310 -15.06 -14.31 -15.89
N GLU A 311 -14.07 -13.48 -16.21
CA GLU A 311 -12.71 -13.99 -16.40
C GLU A 311 -12.10 -14.53 -15.10
N PRO A 312 -11.30 -15.59 -15.17
CA PRO A 312 -10.61 -16.13 -14.00
C PRO A 312 -9.67 -15.10 -13.37
N GLN A 313 -9.47 -15.21 -12.07
CA GLN A 313 -8.49 -14.38 -11.36
C GLN A 313 -7.08 -14.78 -11.79
N ILE A 314 -6.21 -13.80 -11.98
CA ILE A 314 -4.81 -14.04 -12.32
C ILE A 314 -3.96 -14.22 -11.06
N ASN A 315 -2.77 -14.82 -11.22
CA ASN A 315 -1.84 -14.99 -10.12
C ASN A 315 -1.43 -13.64 -9.52
N ARG A 316 -1.32 -13.57 -8.19
CA ARG A 316 -0.93 -12.35 -7.45
C ARG A 316 0.41 -11.74 -7.89
N HIS A 317 1.31 -12.58 -8.41
CA HIS A 317 2.65 -12.20 -8.85
C HIS A 317 2.71 -11.69 -10.30
N CYS A 318 1.61 -11.77 -11.06
CA CYS A 318 1.54 -11.22 -12.40
C CYS A 318 1.59 -9.69 -12.39
N ASP A 319 2.17 -9.11 -13.45
CA ASP A 319 2.18 -7.68 -13.67
C ASP A 319 0.78 -7.20 -14.11
N LEU A 320 0.18 -6.38 -13.26
CA LEU A 320 -1.15 -5.83 -13.44
C LEU A 320 -1.24 -4.86 -14.62
N LEU A 321 -0.21 -4.02 -14.82
CA LEU A 321 -0.22 -3.01 -15.87
C LEU A 321 0.00 -3.65 -17.23
N LEU A 322 0.86 -4.68 -17.30
CA LEU A 322 1.04 -5.47 -18.52
C LEU A 322 -0.26 -6.17 -18.93
N TRP A 323 -0.94 -6.81 -17.96
CA TRP A 323 -2.23 -7.46 -18.21
C TRP A 323 -3.28 -6.50 -18.78
N TRP A 324 -3.37 -5.29 -18.21
CA TRP A 324 -4.30 -4.27 -18.71
C TRP A 324 -3.90 -3.73 -20.09
N LYS A 325 -2.60 -3.61 -20.37
CA LYS A 325 -2.09 -3.22 -21.69
C LYS A 325 -2.48 -4.22 -22.77
N GLU A 326 -2.34 -5.52 -22.50
CA GLU A 326 -2.71 -6.59 -23.44
C GLU A 326 -4.21 -6.66 -23.69
N ARG A 327 -5.04 -6.29 -22.70
CA ARG A 327 -6.51 -6.38 -22.78
C ARG A 327 -7.18 -5.04 -23.08
N LYS A 328 -6.43 -3.99 -23.40
CA LYS A 328 -6.97 -2.66 -23.76
C LYS A 328 -7.98 -2.74 -24.90
N ALA A 329 -7.73 -3.57 -25.92
CA ALA A 329 -8.63 -3.76 -27.05
C ALA A 329 -9.91 -4.53 -26.69
N ILE A 330 -9.83 -5.42 -25.70
CA ILE A 330 -10.96 -6.24 -25.23
C ILE A 330 -11.83 -5.44 -24.26
N TYR A 331 -11.22 -4.58 -23.46
CA TYR A 331 -11.84 -3.83 -22.36
C TYR A 331 -11.55 -2.32 -22.43
N PRO A 332 -11.92 -1.63 -23.52
CA PRO A 332 -11.54 -0.23 -23.72
C PRO A 332 -12.14 0.74 -22.68
N ARG A 333 -13.40 0.56 -22.28
CA ARG A 333 -14.06 1.45 -21.29
C ARG A 333 -13.53 1.20 -19.89
N LEU A 334 -13.39 -0.08 -19.52
CA LEU A 334 -12.78 -0.50 -18.27
C LEU A 334 -11.34 -0.03 -18.17
N HIS A 335 -10.54 -0.16 -19.25
CA HIS A 335 -9.16 0.32 -19.28
C HIS A 335 -9.09 1.84 -19.04
N SER A 336 -9.94 2.63 -19.70
CA SER A 336 -10.03 4.08 -19.50
C SER A 336 -10.38 4.44 -18.04
N HIS A 337 -11.30 3.71 -17.42
CA HIS A 337 -11.67 3.92 -16.02
C HIS A 337 -10.60 3.43 -15.03
N MET A 338 -9.98 2.29 -15.34
CA MET A 338 -8.89 1.68 -14.57
C MET A 338 -7.71 2.63 -14.41
N LEU A 339 -7.31 3.34 -15.47
CA LEU A 339 -6.23 4.33 -15.43
C LEU A 339 -6.47 5.41 -14.36
N LYS A 340 -7.74 5.74 -14.07
CA LYS A 340 -8.14 6.72 -13.04
C LYS A 340 -8.19 6.15 -11.63
N ARG A 341 -8.04 4.84 -11.45
CA ARG A 341 -8.17 4.16 -10.15
C ARG A 341 -6.89 3.48 -9.70
N LEU A 342 -6.20 2.80 -10.61
CA LEU A 342 -4.98 2.08 -10.28
C LEU A 342 -3.74 2.99 -10.19
N ASN A 343 -3.83 4.22 -10.68
CA ASN A 343 -2.80 5.25 -10.47
C ASN A 343 -2.84 5.86 -9.06
N ILE A 344 -3.85 5.54 -8.24
CA ILE A 344 -3.98 6.05 -6.89
C ILE A 344 -2.96 5.33 -5.99
N THR A 345 -2.10 6.09 -5.34
CA THR A 345 -1.20 5.59 -4.30
C THR A 345 -1.90 5.59 -2.95
N ALA A 346 -2.10 4.42 -2.31
CA ALA A 346 -2.74 4.32 -0.99
C ALA A 346 -1.87 4.81 0.19
N THR A 347 -0.68 5.33 -0.09
CA THR A 347 0.33 5.71 0.91
C THR A 347 1.05 6.99 0.51
N SER A 348 1.42 7.81 1.51
CA SER A 348 2.31 8.97 1.38
C SER A 348 3.80 8.59 1.52
N VAL A 349 4.13 7.32 1.77
CA VAL A 349 5.52 6.89 1.97
C VAL A 349 6.47 7.27 0.81
N PRO A 350 6.07 7.18 -0.48
CA PRO A 350 6.93 7.63 -1.58
C PRO A 350 7.33 9.10 -1.46
N CYS A 351 6.39 10.00 -1.14
CA CYS A 351 6.72 11.42 -1.00
C CYS A 351 7.60 11.67 0.24
N GLU A 352 7.34 11.00 1.36
CA GLU A 352 8.18 11.10 2.57
C GLU A 352 9.63 10.69 2.33
N ARG A 353 9.88 9.69 1.47
CA ARG A 353 11.24 9.28 1.10
C ARG A 353 11.94 10.30 0.22
N VAL A 354 11.22 10.91 -0.71
CA VAL A 354 11.75 12.03 -1.51
C VAL A 354 12.16 13.18 -0.59
N PHE A 355 11.33 13.54 0.38
CA PHE A 355 11.68 14.55 1.39
C PHE A 355 12.85 14.12 2.29
N SER A 356 12.94 12.84 2.67
CA SER A 356 14.06 12.32 3.46
C SER A 356 15.39 12.40 2.69
N LYS A 357 15.40 12.02 1.40
CA LYS A 357 16.58 12.16 0.52
C LYS A 357 16.93 13.64 0.28
N ALA A 358 15.93 14.49 0.11
CA ALA A 358 16.13 15.94 -0.01
C ALA A 358 16.72 16.54 1.27
N GLY A 359 16.31 16.05 2.45
CA GLY A 359 16.90 16.42 3.74
C GLY A 359 18.40 16.12 3.81
N LEU A 360 18.84 14.97 3.27
CA LEU A 360 20.28 14.66 3.15
C LEU A 360 21.03 15.58 2.16
N THR A 361 20.31 16.11 1.17
CA THR A 361 20.86 17.07 0.19
C THR A 361 20.98 18.47 0.81
N LEU A 362 20.03 18.83 1.68
CA LEU A 362 20.04 19.96 2.60
C LEU A 362 20.84 19.63 3.87
N ASN A 363 22.09 19.22 3.73
CA ASN A 363 22.95 19.07 4.92
C ASN A 363 23.38 20.46 5.46
N ASP A 364 23.75 20.52 6.74
CA ASP A 364 24.27 21.73 7.43
C ASP A 364 25.48 22.39 6.71
N ARG A 365 26.13 21.66 5.79
CA ARG A 365 27.24 22.15 4.96
C ARG A 365 26.81 22.78 3.62
N ARG A 366 25.52 22.76 3.24
CA ARG A 366 24.98 23.27 1.96
C ARG A 366 23.82 24.27 2.18
N THR A 367 24.05 25.32 2.96
CA THR A 367 23.04 26.29 3.41
C THR A 367 22.59 27.34 2.38
N ARG A 368 23.21 27.42 1.17
CA ARG A 368 22.90 28.45 0.15
C ARG A 368 21.95 28.01 -0.98
N LEU A 369 21.27 26.87 -0.85
CA LEU A 369 20.27 26.45 -1.84
C LEU A 369 18.97 27.22 -1.64
N THR A 370 18.59 28.03 -2.62
CA THR A 370 17.27 28.68 -2.66
C THR A 370 16.16 27.63 -2.80
N THR A 371 14.97 27.90 -2.25
CA THR A 371 13.78 27.05 -2.37
C THR A 371 13.51 26.61 -3.81
N LYS A 372 13.62 27.51 -4.79
CA LYS A 372 13.42 27.22 -6.22
C LYS A 372 14.40 26.15 -6.75
N LYS A 373 15.70 26.31 -6.47
CA LYS A 373 16.73 25.34 -6.89
C LYS A 373 16.56 23.98 -6.20
N LEU A 374 16.17 23.98 -4.92
CA LEU A 374 15.88 22.74 -4.22
C LEU A 374 14.70 22.00 -4.85
N THR A 375 13.59 22.69 -5.15
CA THR A 375 12.43 22.09 -5.83
C THR A 375 12.81 21.49 -7.19
N GLN A 376 13.65 22.19 -7.97
CA GLN A 376 14.15 21.68 -9.25
C GLN A 376 15.02 20.43 -9.10
N LEU A 377 15.96 20.44 -8.14
CA LEU A 377 16.81 19.28 -7.85
C LEU A 377 15.98 18.08 -7.39
N MET A 378 14.99 18.29 -6.52
CA MET A 378 14.07 17.25 -6.09
C MET A 378 13.29 16.68 -7.27
N PHE A 379 12.75 17.54 -8.14
CA PHE A 379 12.01 17.11 -9.32
C PHE A 379 12.87 16.26 -10.27
N ILE A 380 14.10 16.70 -10.57
CA ILE A 380 15.05 15.95 -11.41
C ILE A 380 15.48 14.64 -10.75
N SER A 381 15.57 14.58 -9.42
CA SER A 381 15.94 13.32 -8.74
C SER A 381 14.83 12.24 -8.79
N CYS A 382 13.60 12.64 -9.12
CA CYS A 382 12.43 11.76 -9.11
C CYS A 382 11.94 11.34 -10.49
N ASN A 383 12.44 11.95 -11.56
CA ASN A 383 12.07 11.68 -12.96
C ASN A 383 13.34 11.47 -13.77
#